data_AF-D5RMM5-F1
#
_entry.id   AF-D5RMM5-F1
#
_cell.length_a   1.000
_cell.length_b   1.000
_cell.length_c   1.000
_cell.angle_alpha   90.00
_cell.angle_beta   90.00
_cell.angle_gamma   90.00
#
_symmetry.space_group_name_H-M   'P 1'
#
loop_
_entity.id
_entity.type
_entity.pdbx_description
1 polymer ?
#
loop_
_entity_poly.entity_id
_entity_poly.type
_entity_poly.pdbx_seq_one_letter_code
_entity_poly.pdbx_strand_id
1 'polypeptide(L)' 'MDAVPSDTLLAEAAAELFSRHATAAATRAILEGGAGTALWAAIEQGGFADALVPEAAGGAGLSPA' A
#
# COMPACT_ATOMS: atom_id res chain seq x y z
N MET A 1 9.94 21.32 12.62
CA MET A 1 9.79 20.14 11.74
C MET A 1 8.31 20.05 11.50
N ASP A 2 7.83 20.66 10.42
CA ASP A 2 6.42 20.61 10.08
C ASP A 2 6.05 19.14 9.88
N ALA A 3 5.05 18.67 10.62
CA ALA A 3 4.58 17.30 10.49
C ALA A 3 4.03 17.14 9.07
N VAL A 4 4.66 16.28 8.27
CA VAL A 4 4.07 15.84 7.01
C VAL A 4 2.68 15.26 7.35
N PRO A 5 1.60 15.75 6.74
CA PRO A 5 0.27 15.19 6.99
C PRO A 5 0.28 13.69 6.73
N SER A 6 -0.32 12.88 7.61
CA SER A 6 -0.28 11.41 7.53
C SER A 6 -0.78 10.89 6.18
N ASP A 7 -1.76 11.55 5.58
CA ASP A 7 -2.28 11.20 4.24
C ASP A 7 -1.23 11.40 3.14
N THR A 8 -0.44 12.46 3.24
CA THR A 8 0.67 12.74 2.31
C THR A 8 1.75 11.66 2.44
N LEU A 9 2.11 11.29 3.67
CA LEU A 9 3.10 10.25 3.91
C LEU A 9 2.64 8.88 3.42
N LEU A 10 1.37 8.52 3.65
CA LEU A 10 0.79 7.26 3.16
C LEU A 10 0.80 7.21 1.62
N ALA A 11 0.39 8.30 0.96
CA ALA A 11 0.36 8.39 -0.48
C ALA A 11 1.76 8.29 -1.11
N GLU A 12 2.77 8.94 -0.52
CA GLU A 12 4.16 8.87 -0.97
C GLU A 12 4.74 7.47 -0.80
N ALA A 13 4.53 6.84 0.37
CA ALA A 13 5.00 5.49 0.62
C ALA A 13 4.34 4.46 -0.33
N ALA A 14 3.03 4.61 -0.58
CA ALA A 14 2.31 3.77 -1.55
C ALA A 14 2.84 3.98 -2.97
N ALA A 15 3.04 5.23 -3.39
CA ALA A 15 3.59 5.56 -4.70
C ALA A 15 4.97 4.92 -4.90
N GLU A 16 5.84 4.97 -3.89
CA GLU A 16 7.14 4.34 -3.95
C GLU A 16 7.05 2.81 -4.06
N LEU A 17 6.19 2.15 -3.27
CA LEU A 17 5.93 0.72 -3.38
C LEU A 17 5.47 0.33 -4.78
N PHE A 18 4.46 1.02 -5.31
CA PHE A 18 3.94 0.71 -6.65
C PHE A 18 4.97 0.98 -7.74
N SER A 19 5.79 2.02 -7.62
CA SER A 19 6.87 2.29 -8.59
C SER A 19 7.87 1.14 -8.72
N ARG A 20 8.12 0.41 -7.61
CA ARG A 20 9.05 -0.72 -7.56
C ARG A 20 8.40 -2.04 -7.98
N HIS A 21 7.14 -2.26 -7.60
CA HIS A 21 6.49 -3.57 -7.71
C HIS A 21 5.45 -3.69 -8.83
N ALA A 22 4.76 -2.61 -9.21
CA ALA A 22 3.77 -2.60 -10.30
C ALA A 22 4.42 -2.40 -11.67
N THR A 23 5.37 -3.28 -12.01
CA THR A 23 6.02 -3.30 -13.31
C THR A 23 5.02 -3.58 -14.44
N ALA A 24 5.35 -3.18 -15.67
CA ALA A 24 4.48 -3.46 -16.83
C ALA A 24 4.20 -4.97 -17.03
N ALA A 25 5.14 -5.85 -16.65
CA ALA A 25 4.93 -7.29 -16.71
C ALA A 25 3.93 -7.76 -15.63
N ALA A 26 4.10 -7.30 -14.39
CA ALA A 26 3.18 -7.62 -13.30
C ALA A 26 1.76 -7.12 -13.58
N THR A 27 1.62 -5.89 -14.07
CA THR A 27 0.32 -5.30 -14.43
C THR A 27 -0.39 -6.10 -15.52
N ARG A 28 0.32 -6.51 -16.59
CA ARG A 28 -0.28 -7.34 -17.65
C ARG A 28 -0.73 -8.70 -17.12
N ALA A 29 0.11 -9.36 -16.32
CA ALA A 29 -0.24 -10.65 -15.72
C ALA A 29 -1.51 -10.55 -14.85
N ILE A 30 -1.68 -9.46 -14.09
CA ILE A 30 -2.89 -9.21 -13.30
C ILE A 30 -4.10 -8.98 -14.20
N LEU A 31 -3.96 -8.16 -15.25
CA LEU A 31 -5.04 -7.88 -16.21
C LEU A 31 -5.50 -9.13 -16.98
N GLU A 32 -4.63 -10.11 -17.15
CA GLU A 32 -4.93 -11.42 -17.75
C GLU A 32 -5.58 -12.40 -16.76
N GLY A 33 -5.89 -11.96 -15.54
CA GLY A 33 -6.54 -12.76 -14.49
C GLY A 33 -5.56 -13.39 -13.50
N GLY A 34 -4.27 -13.04 -13.56
CA GLY A 34 -3.28 -13.47 -12.57
C GLY A 34 -3.55 -12.88 -11.18
N ALA A 35 -3.25 -13.65 -10.14
CA ALA A 35 -3.58 -13.30 -8.76
C ALA A 35 -2.79 -12.11 -8.17
N GLY A 36 -1.74 -11.62 -8.84
CA GLY A 36 -0.94 -10.49 -8.36
C GLY A 36 -0.21 -10.75 -7.04
N THR A 37 0.03 -12.02 -6.68
CA THR A 37 0.49 -12.46 -5.35
C THR A 37 1.71 -11.70 -4.84
N ALA A 38 2.70 -11.43 -5.70
CA ALA A 38 3.89 -10.69 -5.31
C ALA A 38 3.61 -9.22 -4.95
N LEU A 39 2.67 -8.58 -5.67
CA LEU A 39 2.27 -7.20 -5.38
C LEU A 39 1.43 -7.14 -4.10
N TRP A 40 0.51 -8.09 -3.91
CA TRP A 40 -0.24 -8.22 -2.66
C TRP A 40 0.65 -8.44 -1.45
N ALA A 41 1.63 -9.34 -1.56
CA ALA A 41 2.60 -9.57 -0.49
C ALA A 41 3.39 -8.30 -0.13
N ALA A 42 3.75 -7.47 -1.12
CA ALA A 42 4.41 -6.19 -0.86
C ALA A 42 3.48 -5.21 -0.12
N ILE A 43 2.21 -5.11 -0.52
CA ILE A 43 1.20 -4.26 0.12
C ILE A 43 0.98 -4.67 1.57
N GLU A 44 0.85 -5.96 1.85
CA GLU A 44 0.68 -6.51 3.19
C GLU A 44 1.92 -6.26 4.06
N GLN A 45 3.12 -6.54 3.55
CA GLN A 45 4.38 -6.29 4.28
C GLN A 45 4.61 -4.80 4.56
N GLY A 46 4.08 -3.92 3.71
CA GLY A 46 4.10 -2.48 3.92
C GLY A 46 3.07 -1.96 4.94
N GLY A 47 2.19 -2.82 5.46
CA GLY A 47 1.14 -2.45 6.41
C GLY A 47 -0.03 -1.67 5.79
N PHE A 48 -0.07 -1.53 4.45
CA PHE A 48 -1.11 -0.77 3.76
C PHE A 48 -2.48 -1.44 3.86
N ALA A 49 -2.53 -2.77 3.96
CA ALA A 49 -3.77 -3.53 4.11
C ALA A 49 -4.51 -3.21 5.42
N ASP A 50 -3.76 -2.81 6.46
CA ASP A 50 -4.28 -2.53 7.80
C ASP A 50 -4.34 -1.04 8.13
N ALA A 51 -4.21 -0.17 7.11
CA ALA A 51 -4.13 1.28 7.28
C ALA A 51 -5.32 1.87 8.07
N LEU A 52 -6.52 1.33 7.84
CA LEU A 52 -7.76 1.77 8.50
C LEU A 52 -8.11 0.95 9.75
N VAL A 53 -7.35 -0.13 10.03
CA VAL A 53 -7.59 -0.96 11.21
C VAL A 53 -7.13 -0.19 12.45
N PRO A 54 -7.89 -0.16 13.56
CA PRO A 54 -7.47 0.54 14.77
C PRO A 54 -6.14 0.03 15.32
N GLU A 55 -5.34 0.91 15.92
CA GLU A 55 -4.06 0.54 16.55
C GLU A 55 -4.24 -0.53 17.64
N ALA A 56 -5.34 -0.48 18.39
CA ALA A 56 -5.67 -1.49 19.41
C ALA A 56 -5.89 -2.90 18.82
N ALA A 57 -6.12 -3.01 17.51
CA ALA A 57 -6.25 -4.25 16.77
C ALA A 57 -5.02 -4.54 15.87
N GLY A 58 -3.95 -3.73 15.98
CA GLY A 58 -2.69 -3.92 15.26
C GLY A 58 -2.57 -3.16 13.92
N GLY A 59 -3.51 -2.27 13.60
CA GLY A 59 -3.44 -1.43 12.39
C GLY A 59 -2.86 -0.04 12.62
N ALA A 60 -2.99 0.83 11.61
CA ALA A 60 -2.46 2.20 11.67
C ALA A 60 -3.48 3.27 12.12
N GLY A 61 -4.75 2.90 12.30
CA GLY A 61 -5.80 3.78 12.82
C GLY A 61 -6.09 5.02 11.97
N LEU A 62 -5.75 5.01 10.68
CA LEU A 62 -5.99 6.14 9.78
C LEU A 62 -7.48 6.31 9.50
N SER A 63 -7.85 7.54 9.15
CA SER A 63 -9.21 7.88 8.71
C SER A 63 -9.24 8.03 7.19
N PRO A 64 -10.37 7.70 6.52
CA PRO A 64 -10.55 8.02 5.11
C PRO A 64 -10.44 9.54 4.88
N ALA A 65 -9.79 9.93 3.78
CA ALA A 65 -9.67 11.33 3.34
C ALA A 65 -10.99 11.90 2.81
#